data_AF-A0A9P6GCG7-F1
#
_entry.id   AF-A0A9P6GCG7-F1
#
_cell.length_a   1.000
_cell.length_b   1.000
_cell.length_c   1.000
_cell.angle_alpha   90.00
_cell.angle_beta   90.00
_cell.angle_gamma   90.00
#
_symmetry.space_group_name_H-M   'P 1'
#
loop_
_entity.id
_entity.type
_entity.pdbx_description
1 polymer ?
#
loop_
_entity_poly.entity_id
_entity_poly.type
_entity_poly.pdbx_seq_one_letter_code
_entity_poly.pdbx_strand_id
1 'polypeptide(L)'
;MYVTYSNFLAYPTPNFIYQPHQQYPAPNLPAADSAMCHYTIKFFECDHKTDDNVKGCSLWAQTGTHCDIDNPSVRKRRDCSIRSENTTGLCPRCQSRERARLLIEQEERIRVEKEQEAERARIEKEEEERRARKKWEEKEWARLDRLHEEELLRRDLEKARLADQEEQRRNAEAHEAHLRRVREDADAAWRAKNVCKANKALDECRLFLYVTETPSTTTHTRNTYTTTTVEECSPPPSPSPPPPPPAPAVPSIDYSQPLKEQKYGHHFIGTRRQPVHASQEHPLSPTPPSTPRSPQTPARRAPAAKASPQTPPSSASGFSGLSSGRPKLRARPPPKEAPQGDFGSELQAMWNRRGIKRETDEDDGITNASISPSESASRIGGGTPKGWRE
;
A
#
# COMPACT_ATOMS: atom_id res chain seq x y z
N MET A 1 -20.52 0.24 29.46
CA MET A 1 -19.12 0.01 29.92
C MET A 1 -18.61 1.31 30.51
N TYR A 2 -17.80 1.26 31.57
CA TYR A 2 -17.52 2.43 32.41
C TYR A 2 -16.57 3.44 31.76
N VAL A 3 -16.86 4.73 31.97
CA VAL A 3 -16.02 5.86 31.55
C VAL A 3 -14.94 6.09 32.61
N THR A 4 -13.69 5.78 32.31
CA THR A 4 -12.56 6.07 33.19
C THR A 4 -12.13 7.53 33.03
N TYR A 5 -12.38 8.34 34.07
CA TYR A 5 -11.85 9.70 34.18
C TYR A 5 -10.34 9.66 34.40
N SER A 6 -9.57 10.21 33.46
CA SER A 6 -8.11 10.35 33.60
C SER A 6 -7.74 11.53 34.51
N ASN A 7 -6.85 11.27 35.47
CA ASN A 7 -6.37 12.25 36.44
C ASN A 7 -5.69 13.46 35.80
N PHE A 8 -6.23 14.66 36.02
CA PHE A 8 -5.48 15.90 35.82
C PHE A 8 -4.51 16.09 36.99
N LEU A 9 -3.25 15.70 36.79
CA LEU A 9 -2.16 16.10 37.66
C LEU A 9 -1.88 17.60 37.46
N ALA A 10 -2.52 18.42 38.29
CA ALA A 10 -2.22 19.85 38.37
C ALA A 10 -0.83 20.04 39.00
N TYR A 11 0.17 20.33 38.17
CA TYR A 11 1.47 20.78 38.65
C TYR A 11 1.29 22.09 39.43
N PRO A 12 1.73 22.16 40.70
CA PRO A 12 1.62 23.40 41.46
C PRO A 12 2.53 24.45 40.84
N THR A 13 1.93 25.54 40.34
CA THR A 13 2.68 26.75 39.98
C THR A 13 3.44 27.23 41.20
N PRO A 14 4.78 27.39 41.16
CA PRO A 14 5.53 27.85 42.31
C PRO A 14 5.07 29.27 42.67
N ASN A 15 4.55 29.42 43.89
CA ASN A 15 4.24 30.73 44.44
C ASN A 15 5.53 31.54 44.52
N PHE A 16 5.73 32.45 43.57
CA PHE A 16 6.76 33.47 43.65
C PHE A 16 6.39 34.42 44.79
N ILE A 17 6.85 34.07 45.99
CA ILE A 17 6.80 34.96 47.15
C ILE A 17 7.69 36.15 46.79
N TYR A 18 7.05 37.27 46.45
CA TYR A 18 7.72 38.55 46.28
C TYR A 18 8.30 38.94 47.63
N GLN A 19 9.58 38.65 47.87
CA GLN A 19 10.27 39.24 49.01
C GLN A 19 10.27 40.75 48.80
N PRO A 20 9.69 41.56 49.71
CA PRO A 20 9.86 43.00 49.63
C PRO A 20 11.36 43.28 49.75
N HIS A 21 11.88 44.09 48.82
CA HIS A 21 13.27 44.53 48.84
C HIS A 21 13.59 45.08 50.23
N GLN A 22 14.41 44.37 51.01
CA GLN A 22 14.90 44.90 52.28
C GLN A 22 15.69 46.17 51.95
N GLN A 23 15.24 47.29 52.52
CA GLN A 23 15.99 48.54 52.49
C GLN A 23 17.24 48.33 53.34
N TYR A 24 18.34 47.93 52.69
CA TYR A 24 19.64 47.90 53.32
C TYR A 24 19.95 49.29 53.89
N PRO A 25 20.30 49.42 55.18
CA PRO A 25 20.64 50.71 55.75
C PRO A 25 21.83 51.30 54.98
N ALA A 26 21.75 52.59 54.66
CA ALA A 26 22.81 53.28 53.94
C ALA A 26 24.14 53.11 54.70
N PRO A 27 25.20 52.54 54.09
CA PRO A 27 26.47 52.39 54.76
C PRO A 27 27.02 53.78 55.10
N ASN A 28 27.40 53.99 56.37
CA ASN A 28 28.07 55.21 56.80
C ASN A 28 29.34 55.39 55.96
N LEU A 29 29.29 56.31 55.00
CA LEU A 29 30.44 56.67 54.18
C LEU A 29 31.48 57.34 55.09
N PRO A 30 32.73 56.86 55.12
CA PRO A 30 33.79 57.51 55.89
C PRO A 30 33.98 58.94 55.42
N ALA A 31 34.39 59.82 56.34
CA ALA A 31 34.57 61.24 56.07
C ALA A 31 35.50 61.46 54.87
N ALA A 32 35.08 62.35 53.97
CA ALA A 32 35.72 62.52 52.67
C ALA A 32 37.04 63.31 52.77
N ASP A 33 38.13 62.61 53.10
CA ASP A 33 39.45 63.01 52.63
C ASP A 33 39.39 63.19 51.11
N SER A 34 39.94 64.30 50.61
CA SER A 34 39.65 64.87 49.28
C SER A 34 39.81 63.85 48.13
N ALA A 35 38.73 63.17 47.81
CA ALA A 35 38.66 62.23 46.70
C ALA A 35 38.79 63.01 45.39
N MET A 36 39.99 62.96 44.79
CA MET A 36 40.18 63.43 43.43
C MET A 36 39.18 62.72 42.51
N CYS A 37 38.52 63.49 41.66
CA CYS A 37 37.69 62.93 40.60
C CYS A 37 38.61 62.14 39.67
N HIS A 38 38.48 60.81 39.67
CA HIS A 38 39.10 59.95 38.68
C HIS A 38 38.08 59.63 37.60
N TYR A 39 38.37 60.05 36.36
CA TYR A 39 37.48 59.89 35.22
C TYR A 39 38.20 59.09 34.14
N THR A 40 37.64 57.95 33.74
CA THR A 40 38.27 57.09 32.73
C THR A 40 37.38 57.00 31.49
N ILE A 41 37.85 57.56 30.38
CA ILE A 41 37.18 57.43 29.08
C ILE A 41 37.74 56.19 28.40
N LYS A 42 36.86 55.21 28.14
CA LYS A 42 37.21 54.01 27.39
C LYS A 42 36.82 54.20 25.93
N PHE A 43 37.81 54.19 25.05
CA PHE A 43 37.64 54.19 23.61
C PHE A 43 37.62 52.74 23.12
N PHE A 44 36.60 52.37 22.36
CA PHE A 44 36.44 51.03 21.79
C PHE A 44 36.68 51.05 20.29
N GLU A 45 37.02 49.90 19.69
CA GLU A 45 37.30 49.75 18.24
C GLU A 45 36.12 50.14 17.34
N CYS A 46 34.90 50.21 17.88
CA CYS A 46 33.71 50.68 17.15
C CYS A 46 33.47 52.20 17.28
N ASP A 47 34.52 53.00 17.51
CA ASP A 47 34.54 54.46 17.68
C ASP A 47 33.59 55.04 18.75
N HIS A 48 33.00 54.20 19.58
CA HIS A 48 32.16 54.62 20.69
C HIS A 48 33.00 54.82 21.95
N LYS A 49 32.97 56.03 22.51
CA LYS A 49 33.44 56.28 23.88
C LYS A 49 32.41 55.77 24.89
N THR A 50 32.88 55.15 25.96
CA THR A 50 32.06 54.84 27.15
C THR A 50 32.74 55.43 28.37
N ASP A 51 32.00 56.27 29.10
CA ASP A 51 32.49 56.96 30.28
C ASP A 51 32.36 56.04 31.50
N ASP A 52 33.48 55.49 31.98
CA ASP A 52 33.48 54.48 33.03
C ASP A 52 33.71 55.11 34.42
N ASN A 53 32.75 54.88 35.31
CA ASN A 53 32.77 55.15 36.74
C ASN A 53 33.27 56.53 37.19
N VAL A 54 32.33 57.45 37.37
CA VAL A 54 32.54 58.68 38.16
C VAL A 54 32.52 58.37 39.67
N LYS A 55 33.46 57.55 40.14
CA LYS A 55 33.64 57.28 41.58
C LYS A 55 34.35 58.47 42.22
N GLY A 56 33.64 59.21 43.07
CA GLY A 56 34.19 60.30 43.89
C GLY A 56 34.18 61.70 43.29
N CYS A 57 33.55 61.96 42.13
CA CYS A 57 33.47 63.34 41.64
C CYS A 57 32.44 64.17 42.42
N SER A 58 32.94 65.22 43.08
CA SER A 58 32.15 66.26 43.72
C SER A 58 31.18 66.95 42.76
N LEU A 59 31.58 67.22 41.51
CA LEU A 59 30.73 67.87 40.51
C LEU A 59 29.53 66.99 40.16
N TRP A 60 29.75 65.71 39.83
CA TRP A 60 28.67 64.78 39.51
C TRP A 60 27.64 64.66 40.64
N ALA A 61 28.11 64.58 41.89
CA ALA A 61 27.25 64.53 43.07
C ALA A 61 26.42 65.81 43.30
N GLN A 62 26.89 66.97 42.81
CA GLN A 62 26.22 68.27 42.97
C GLN A 62 25.30 68.63 41.80
N THR A 63 25.72 68.35 40.56
CA THR A 63 25.05 68.85 39.34
C THR A 63 24.42 67.75 38.50
N GLY A 64 24.75 66.48 38.73
CA GLY A 64 24.36 65.38 37.84
C GLY A 64 24.94 65.50 36.42
N THR A 65 26.01 66.28 36.23
CA THR A 65 26.70 66.44 34.94
C THR A 65 28.12 65.89 35.00
N HIS A 66 28.48 65.09 34.00
CA HIS A 66 29.81 64.46 33.93
C HIS A 66 30.92 65.50 33.72
N CYS A 67 32.14 65.16 34.14
CA CYS A 67 33.33 65.94 33.84
C CYS A 67 33.67 65.83 32.34
N ASP A 68 33.05 66.68 31.53
CA ASP A 68 33.27 66.73 30.10
C ASP A 68 34.75 67.05 29.76
N ILE A 69 35.40 66.16 29.02
CA ILE A 69 36.79 66.31 28.56
C ILE A 69 36.94 67.44 27.54
N ASP A 70 35.88 67.73 26.78
CA ASP A 70 35.86 68.77 25.76
C ASP A 70 35.66 70.16 26.39
N ASN A 71 35.28 70.22 27.68
CA ASN A 71 35.15 71.45 28.44
C ASN A 71 36.52 71.92 29.02
N PRO A 72 37.09 73.04 28.54
CA PRO A 72 38.41 73.49 28.97
C PRO A 72 38.45 73.96 30.43
N SER A 73 37.31 74.27 31.05
CA SER A 73 37.22 74.61 32.47
C SER A 73 37.36 73.38 33.36
N VAL A 74 36.89 72.21 32.90
CA VAL A 74 37.06 70.93 33.59
C VAL A 74 38.51 70.46 33.49
N ARG A 75 39.14 70.59 32.32
CA ARG A 75 40.57 70.24 32.12
C ARG A 75 41.56 71.06 32.98
N LYS A 76 41.16 72.24 33.47
CA LYS A 76 41.97 73.11 34.34
C LYS A 76 41.82 72.81 35.83
N ARG A 77 40.88 71.95 36.23
CA ARG A 77 40.64 71.59 37.63
C ARG A 77 41.73 70.66 38.15
N ARG A 78 42.40 71.05 39.24
CA ARG A 78 43.44 70.25 39.90
C ARG A 78 42.89 69.02 40.63
N ASP A 79 41.60 69.02 40.94
CA ASP A 79 40.88 67.94 41.61
C ASP A 79 40.26 66.91 40.63
N CYS A 80 40.65 66.95 39.35
CA CYS A 80 40.20 66.00 38.32
C CYS A 80 41.37 65.36 37.57
N SER A 81 41.43 64.04 37.56
CA SER A 81 42.38 63.22 36.82
C SER A 81 41.63 62.43 35.75
N ILE A 82 41.75 62.89 34.49
CA ILE A 82 41.16 62.24 33.32
C ILE A 82 42.18 61.28 32.71
N ARG A 83 41.82 60.00 32.57
CA ARG A 83 42.57 58.98 31.84
C ARG A 83 41.80 58.54 30.60
N SER A 84 42.53 58.26 29.53
CA SER A 84 42.01 57.65 28.30
C SER A 84 42.58 56.25 28.15
N GLU A 85 41.72 55.24 28.08
CA GLU A 85 42.10 53.84 27.90
C GLU A 85 41.52 53.33 26.57
N ASN A 86 42.38 52.81 25.70
CA ASN A 86 41.92 52.13 24.48
C ASN A 86 41.63 50.67 24.84
N THR A 87 40.37 50.26 24.68
CA THR A 87 39.90 48.90 24.96
C THR A 87 39.61 48.18 23.64
N THR A 88 40.22 47.01 23.46
CA THR A 88 39.98 46.17 22.27
C THR A 88 38.57 45.57 22.27
N GLY A 89 37.98 45.44 21.08
CA GLY A 89 36.62 44.93 20.86
C GLY A 89 35.51 45.99 20.89
N LEU A 90 34.26 45.50 20.79
CA LEU A 90 33.05 46.31 20.72
C LEU A 90 32.64 46.88 22.09
N CYS A 91 32.14 48.12 22.11
CA CYS A 91 31.55 48.70 23.32
C CYS A 91 30.30 47.89 23.77
N PRO A 92 29.90 47.95 25.06
CA PRO A 92 28.78 47.16 25.58
C PRO A 92 27.46 47.34 24.80
N ARG A 93 27.21 48.53 24.24
CA ARG A 93 26.06 48.81 23.37
C ARG A 93 26.15 48.06 22.03
N CYS A 94 27.30 48.09 21.36
CA CYS A 94 27.52 47.34 20.12
C CYS A 94 27.45 45.83 20.35
N GLN A 95 28.09 45.32 21.40
CA GLN A 95 28.07 43.90 21.77
C GLN A 95 26.65 43.43 22.16
N SER A 96 25.83 44.29 22.77
CA SER A 96 24.41 44.00 23.03
C SER A 96 23.59 43.97 21.74
N ARG A 97 23.83 44.91 20.81
CA ARG A 97 23.18 44.96 19.50
C ARG A 97 23.54 43.76 18.61
N GLU A 98 24.77 43.30 18.66
CA GLU A 98 25.24 42.09 17.97
C GLU A 98 24.58 40.83 18.53
N ARG A 99 24.58 40.65 19.86
CA ARG A 99 23.86 39.55 20.52
C ARG A 99 22.37 39.55 20.18
N ALA A 100 21.72 40.72 20.14
CA ALA A 100 20.32 40.83 19.74
C ALA A 100 20.09 40.40 18.28
N ARG A 101 21.01 40.73 17.35
CA ARG A 101 20.94 40.27 15.95
C ARG A 101 21.09 38.74 15.83
N LEU A 102 22.06 38.15 16.54
CA LEU A 102 22.28 36.71 16.53
C LEU A 102 21.08 35.93 17.10
N LEU A 103 20.41 36.47 18.14
CA LEU A 103 19.18 35.89 18.68
C LEU A 103 18.02 35.93 17.66
N ILE A 104 17.81 37.07 16.98
CA ILE A 104 16.78 37.19 15.93
C ILE A 104 17.05 36.20 14.78
N GLU A 105 18.30 36.09 14.33
CA GLU A 105 18.70 35.16 13.27
C GLU A 105 18.55 33.68 13.70
N GLN A 106 18.79 33.38 14.99
CA GLN A 106 18.55 32.06 15.57
C GLN A 106 17.06 31.73 15.66
N GLU A 107 16.21 32.67 16.09
CA GLU A 107 14.75 32.52 16.10
C GLU A 107 14.20 32.32 14.68
N GLU A 108 14.71 33.06 13.70
CA GLU A 108 14.34 32.91 12.28
C GLU A 108 14.73 31.53 11.74
N ARG A 109 15.95 31.05 12.01
CA ARG A 109 16.38 29.67 11.65
C ARG A 109 15.44 28.61 12.25
N ILE A 110 15.14 28.69 13.55
CA ILE A 110 14.25 27.76 14.25
C ILE A 110 12.82 27.83 13.68
N ARG A 111 12.36 29.02 13.27
CA ARG A 111 11.05 29.18 12.64
C ARG A 111 11.00 28.51 11.26
N VAL A 112 12.00 28.76 10.40
CA VAL A 112 12.07 28.16 9.06
C VAL A 112 12.19 26.63 9.16
N GLU A 113 12.98 26.11 10.09
CA GLU A 113 13.10 24.66 10.32
C GLU A 113 11.76 24.02 10.71
N LYS A 114 11.01 24.64 11.64
CA LYS A 114 9.66 24.18 12.04
C LYS A 114 8.63 24.28 10.91
N GLU A 115 8.74 25.29 10.06
CA GLU A 115 7.87 25.45 8.88
C GLU A 115 8.15 24.36 7.84
N GLN A 116 9.42 24.04 7.58
CA GLN A 116 9.81 22.92 6.72
C GLN A 116 9.42 21.55 7.32
N GLU A 117 9.55 21.37 8.63
CA GLU A 117 9.10 20.14 9.30
C GLU A 117 7.59 19.95 9.20
N ALA A 118 6.81 21.01 9.44
CA ALA A 118 5.37 20.99 9.25
C ALA A 118 4.97 20.68 7.81
N GLU A 119 5.69 21.19 6.81
CA GLU A 119 5.42 20.90 5.40
C GLU A 119 5.78 19.45 5.03
N ARG A 120 6.91 18.92 5.52
CA ARG A 120 7.24 17.49 5.37
C ARG A 120 6.15 16.60 5.97
N ALA A 121 5.66 16.92 7.17
CA ALA A 121 4.58 16.18 7.81
C ALA A 121 3.24 16.27 7.06
N ARG A 122 2.94 17.41 6.40
CA ARG A 122 1.78 17.54 5.52
C ARG A 122 1.89 16.63 4.29
N ILE A 123 3.04 16.64 3.62
CA ILE A 123 3.31 15.81 2.43
C ILE A 123 3.24 14.32 2.79
N GLU A 124 3.89 13.90 3.88
CA GLU A 124 3.86 12.50 4.33
C GLU A 124 2.44 12.03 4.65
N LYS A 125 1.65 12.85 5.35
CA LYS A 125 0.24 12.54 5.65
C LYS A 125 -0.61 12.43 4.38
N GLU A 126 -0.46 13.36 3.43
CA GLU A 126 -1.17 13.29 2.15
C GLU A 126 -0.80 12.01 1.38
N GLU A 127 0.48 11.62 1.42
CA GLU A 127 0.93 10.40 0.78
C GLU A 127 0.40 9.14 1.47
N GLU A 128 0.32 9.13 2.81
CA GLU A 128 -0.32 8.07 3.59
C GLU A 128 -1.81 7.93 3.24
N GLU A 129 -2.56 9.03 3.21
CA GLU A 129 -3.97 9.00 2.80
C GLU A 129 -4.15 8.50 1.35
N ARG A 130 -3.22 8.86 0.44
CA ARG A 130 -3.21 8.37 -0.94
C ARG A 130 -2.93 6.85 -1.00
N ARG A 131 -1.98 6.34 -0.21
CA ARG A 131 -1.72 4.89 -0.09
C ARG A 131 -2.93 4.16 0.51
N ALA A 132 -3.60 4.77 1.49
CA ALA A 132 -4.83 4.22 2.10
C ALA A 132 -6.00 4.15 1.11
N ARG A 133 -6.23 5.22 0.33
CA ARG A 133 -7.23 5.25 -0.76
C ARG A 133 -6.96 4.14 -1.79
N LYS A 134 -5.73 4.04 -2.31
CA LYS A 134 -5.36 2.97 -3.25
C LYS A 134 -5.57 1.56 -2.69
N LYS A 135 -5.21 1.33 -1.42
CA LYS A 135 -5.40 0.03 -0.74
C LYS A 135 -6.88 -0.30 -0.50
N TRP A 136 -7.75 0.71 -0.38
CA TRP A 136 -9.19 0.51 -0.30
C TRP A 136 -9.78 0.18 -1.68
N GLU A 137 -9.38 0.90 -2.73
CA GLU A 137 -9.77 0.61 -4.12
C GLU A 137 -9.36 -0.81 -4.55
N GLU A 138 -8.12 -1.23 -4.23
CA GLU A 138 -7.61 -2.57 -4.50
C GLU A 138 -8.42 -3.67 -3.79
N LYS A 139 -8.82 -3.43 -2.53
CA LYS A 139 -9.71 -4.35 -1.79
C LYS A 139 -11.11 -4.43 -2.37
N GLU A 140 -11.64 -3.31 -2.87
CA GLU A 140 -12.96 -3.25 -3.50
C GLU A 140 -12.96 -3.99 -4.84
N TRP A 141 -11.92 -3.79 -5.67
CA TRP A 141 -11.69 -4.59 -6.87
C TRP A 141 -11.57 -6.09 -6.55
N ALA A 142 -10.76 -6.48 -5.56
CA ALA A 142 -10.65 -7.87 -5.12
C ALA A 142 -11.92 -8.43 -4.44
N ARG A 143 -12.92 -7.59 -4.14
CA ARG A 143 -14.26 -8.02 -3.72
C ARG A 143 -15.15 -8.28 -4.92
N LEU A 144 -15.15 -7.38 -5.90
CA LEU A 144 -15.90 -7.53 -7.15
C LEU A 144 -15.41 -8.73 -7.97
N ASP A 145 -14.10 -8.97 -8.01
CA ASP A 145 -13.48 -10.09 -8.71
C ASP A 145 -13.97 -11.45 -8.16
N ARG A 146 -13.92 -11.62 -6.83
CA ARG A 146 -14.46 -12.82 -6.16
C ARG A 146 -15.98 -13.00 -6.36
N LEU A 147 -16.76 -11.92 -6.35
CA LEU A 147 -18.20 -12.00 -6.67
C LEU A 147 -18.43 -12.45 -8.12
N HIS A 148 -17.54 -12.10 -9.05
CA HIS A 148 -17.61 -12.55 -10.43
C HIS A 148 -17.22 -14.03 -10.57
N GLU A 149 -16.18 -14.48 -9.87
CA GLU A 149 -15.81 -15.91 -9.77
C GLU A 149 -16.95 -16.75 -9.17
N GLU A 150 -17.58 -16.28 -8.09
CA GLU A 150 -18.77 -16.92 -7.48
C GLU A 150 -19.95 -16.99 -8.45
N GLU A 151 -20.18 -15.95 -9.27
CA GLU A 151 -21.23 -15.97 -10.30
C GLU A 151 -20.92 -16.98 -11.42
N LEU A 152 -19.67 -17.07 -11.87
CA LEU A 152 -19.23 -18.06 -12.86
C LEU A 152 -19.40 -19.49 -12.34
N LEU A 153 -18.94 -19.78 -11.12
CA LEU A 153 -19.13 -21.07 -10.46
C LEU A 153 -20.61 -21.43 -10.33
N ARG A 154 -21.47 -20.47 -10.00
CA ARG A 154 -22.92 -20.68 -9.92
C ARG A 154 -23.53 -21.06 -11.29
N ARG A 155 -23.09 -20.41 -12.38
CA ARG A 155 -23.53 -20.73 -13.75
C ARG A 155 -23.05 -22.11 -14.19
N ASP A 156 -21.82 -22.50 -13.84
CA ASP A 156 -21.28 -23.82 -14.16
C ASP A 156 -21.99 -24.95 -13.38
N LEU A 157 -22.33 -24.73 -12.11
CA LEU A 157 -23.16 -25.66 -11.33
C LEU A 157 -24.58 -25.79 -11.89
N GLU A 158 -25.20 -24.70 -12.33
CA GLU A 158 -26.51 -24.74 -12.99
C GLU A 158 -26.46 -25.50 -14.33
N LYS A 159 -25.40 -25.26 -15.11
CA LYS A 159 -25.14 -25.95 -16.38
C LYS A 159 -24.88 -27.45 -16.18
N ALA A 160 -24.12 -27.83 -15.15
CA ALA A 160 -23.92 -29.24 -14.78
C ALA A 160 -25.26 -29.90 -14.42
N ARG A 161 -26.08 -29.26 -13.58
CA ARG A 161 -27.41 -29.78 -13.21
C ARG A 161 -28.33 -29.99 -14.42
N LEU A 162 -28.28 -29.09 -15.41
CA LEU A 162 -29.03 -29.25 -16.67
C LEU A 162 -28.47 -30.38 -17.54
N ALA A 163 -27.16 -30.58 -17.57
CA ALA A 163 -26.53 -31.69 -18.29
C ALA A 163 -26.91 -33.05 -17.67
N ASP A 164 -26.87 -33.18 -16.34
CA ASP A 164 -27.29 -34.39 -15.61
C ASP A 164 -28.77 -34.70 -15.87
N GLN A 165 -29.64 -33.68 -15.88
CA GLN A 165 -31.07 -33.84 -16.16
C GLN A 165 -31.32 -34.30 -17.62
N GLU A 166 -30.57 -33.76 -18.57
CA GLU A 166 -30.62 -34.15 -19.98
C GLU A 166 -30.10 -35.59 -20.18
N GLU A 167 -29.04 -35.99 -19.49
CA GLU A 167 -28.53 -37.37 -19.50
C GLU A 167 -29.54 -38.35 -18.89
N GLN A 168 -30.16 -38.00 -17.76
CA GLN A 168 -31.25 -38.79 -17.17
C GLN A 168 -32.43 -38.96 -18.14
N ARG A 169 -32.80 -37.91 -18.90
CA ARG A 169 -33.85 -38.01 -19.93
C ARG A 169 -33.45 -38.98 -21.04
N ARG A 170 -32.24 -38.86 -21.59
CA ARG A 170 -31.74 -39.76 -22.64
C ARG A 170 -31.64 -41.21 -22.16
N ASN A 171 -31.23 -41.43 -20.91
CA ASN A 171 -31.16 -42.77 -20.34
C ASN A 171 -32.56 -43.38 -20.15
N ALA A 172 -33.54 -42.58 -19.70
CA ALA A 172 -34.94 -43.01 -19.63
C ALA A 172 -35.52 -43.34 -21.01
N GLU A 173 -35.29 -42.50 -22.02
CA GLU A 173 -35.68 -42.74 -23.43
C GLU A 173 -35.03 -44.02 -23.98
N ALA A 174 -33.73 -44.23 -23.73
CA ALA A 174 -33.00 -45.42 -24.17
C ALA A 174 -33.50 -46.69 -23.48
N HIS A 175 -33.81 -46.63 -22.19
CA HIS A 175 -34.40 -47.72 -21.43
C HIS A 175 -35.81 -48.06 -21.94
N GLU A 176 -36.66 -47.06 -22.21
CA GLU A 176 -37.99 -47.30 -22.79
C GLU A 176 -37.89 -47.92 -24.20
N ALA A 177 -36.98 -47.42 -25.05
CA ALA A 177 -36.72 -47.97 -26.38
C ALA A 177 -36.12 -49.40 -26.34
N HIS A 178 -35.41 -49.76 -25.27
CA HIS A 178 -34.99 -51.14 -25.02
C HIS A 178 -36.19 -52.03 -24.63
N LEU A 179 -37.00 -51.61 -23.65
CA LEU A 179 -38.21 -52.34 -23.23
C LEU A 179 -39.20 -52.53 -24.39
N ARG A 180 -39.32 -51.55 -25.29
CA ARG A 180 -40.17 -51.65 -26.49
C ARG A 180 -39.70 -52.76 -27.43
N ARG A 181 -38.40 -52.80 -27.75
CA ARG A 181 -37.78 -53.86 -28.56
C ARG A 181 -37.96 -55.25 -27.94
N VAL A 182 -37.70 -55.40 -26.63
CA VAL A 182 -37.89 -56.67 -25.91
C VAL A 182 -39.33 -57.19 -26.01
N ARG A 183 -40.33 -56.30 -25.99
CA ARG A 183 -41.74 -56.68 -26.21
C ARG A 183 -42.01 -57.08 -27.66
N GLU A 184 -41.53 -56.29 -28.62
CA GLU A 184 -41.68 -56.57 -30.05
C GLU A 184 -41.04 -57.92 -30.45
N ASP A 185 -39.86 -58.23 -29.91
CA ASP A 185 -39.15 -59.50 -30.10
C ASP A 185 -39.92 -60.68 -29.47
N ALA A 186 -40.47 -60.50 -28.27
CA ALA A 186 -41.29 -61.52 -27.60
C ALA A 186 -42.59 -61.81 -28.39
N ASP A 187 -43.27 -60.77 -28.89
CA ASP A 187 -44.47 -60.89 -29.72
C ASP A 187 -44.15 -61.47 -31.11
N ALA A 188 -42.98 -61.16 -31.68
CA ALA A 188 -42.50 -61.77 -32.92
C ALA A 188 -42.21 -63.26 -32.72
N ALA A 189 -41.51 -63.64 -31.65
CA ALA A 189 -41.22 -65.04 -31.31
C ALA A 189 -42.50 -65.84 -31.02
N TRP A 190 -43.47 -65.25 -30.32
CA TRP A 190 -44.79 -65.87 -30.08
C TRP A 190 -45.56 -66.08 -31.39
N ARG A 191 -45.61 -65.08 -32.28
CA ARG A 191 -46.22 -65.20 -33.61
C ARG A 191 -45.54 -66.27 -34.46
N ALA A 192 -44.21 -66.28 -34.52
CA ALA A 192 -43.44 -67.29 -35.25
C ALA A 192 -43.70 -68.71 -34.72
N LYS A 193 -43.76 -68.90 -33.40
CA LYS A 193 -44.10 -70.18 -32.75
C LYS A 193 -45.50 -70.65 -33.11
N ASN A 194 -46.48 -69.75 -33.19
CA ASN A 194 -47.84 -70.11 -33.59
C ASN A 194 -47.97 -70.42 -35.08
N VAL A 195 -47.28 -69.68 -35.96
CA VAL A 195 -47.20 -70.01 -37.40
C VAL A 195 -46.55 -71.38 -37.60
N CYS A 196 -45.46 -71.67 -36.90
CA CYS A 196 -44.81 -72.99 -36.94
C CYS A 196 -45.74 -74.13 -36.48
N LYS A 197 -46.49 -73.92 -35.38
CA LYS A 197 -47.53 -74.88 -34.93
C LYS A 197 -48.64 -75.09 -35.96
N ALA A 198 -49.14 -74.01 -36.56
CA ALA A 198 -50.21 -74.08 -37.57
C ALA A 198 -49.73 -74.82 -38.83
N ASN A 199 -48.54 -74.51 -39.33
CA ASN A 199 -47.93 -75.21 -40.45
C ASN A 199 -47.70 -76.70 -40.14
N LYS A 200 -47.20 -77.01 -38.94
CA LYS A 200 -47.04 -78.41 -38.51
C LYS A 200 -48.38 -79.17 -38.47
N ALA A 201 -49.46 -78.55 -37.99
CA ALA A 201 -50.78 -79.17 -38.02
C ALA A 201 -51.31 -79.36 -39.45
N LEU A 202 -51.05 -78.42 -40.36
CA LEU A 202 -51.37 -78.57 -41.79
C LEU A 202 -50.55 -79.69 -42.45
N ASP A 203 -49.27 -79.82 -42.13
CA ASP A 203 -48.42 -80.92 -42.62
C ASP A 203 -48.84 -82.28 -42.06
N GLU A 204 -49.25 -82.37 -40.78
CA GLU A 204 -49.81 -83.59 -40.19
C GLU A 204 -51.13 -83.99 -40.86
N CYS A 205 -52.04 -83.05 -41.10
CA CYS A 205 -53.27 -83.27 -41.88
C CYS A 205 -52.97 -83.69 -43.34
N ARG A 206 -51.95 -83.09 -43.96
CA ARG A 206 -51.51 -83.44 -45.32
C ARG A 206 -50.94 -84.86 -45.35
N LEU A 207 -50.11 -85.24 -44.38
CA LEU A 207 -49.55 -86.59 -44.29
C LEU A 207 -50.65 -87.64 -44.12
N PHE A 208 -51.68 -87.34 -43.33
CA PHE A 208 -52.84 -88.22 -43.13
C PHE A 208 -53.58 -88.53 -44.44
N LEU A 209 -53.71 -87.56 -45.36
CA LEU A 209 -54.32 -87.76 -46.67
C LEU A 209 -53.48 -88.64 -47.63
N TYR A 210 -52.15 -88.65 -47.50
CA TYR A 210 -51.28 -89.51 -48.31
C TYR A 210 -51.21 -90.96 -47.80
N VAL A 211 -51.51 -91.22 -46.52
CA VAL A 211 -51.45 -92.57 -45.93
C VAL A 211 -52.63 -93.46 -46.38
N THR A 212 -53.71 -92.88 -46.93
CA THR A 212 -54.87 -93.64 -47.41
C THR A 212 -54.76 -94.20 -48.83
N GLU A 213 -53.67 -93.95 -49.58
CA GLU A 213 -53.50 -94.42 -50.97
C GLU A 213 -52.28 -95.34 -51.21
N THR A 214 -52.29 -96.52 -50.58
CA THR A 214 -51.60 -97.75 -51.05
C THR A 214 -50.04 -97.73 -50.99
N PRO A 215 -49.27 -98.74 -51.49
CA PRO A 215 -48.46 -99.55 -50.59
C PRO A 215 -46.94 -99.35 -50.71
N SER A 216 -46.24 -99.83 -49.68
CA SER A 216 -44.80 -100.06 -49.54
C SER A 216 -43.94 -99.99 -50.82
N THR A 217 -43.01 -99.04 -50.86
CA THR A 217 -41.67 -99.28 -51.43
C THR A 217 -40.61 -98.52 -50.65
N THR A 218 -39.84 -99.23 -49.83
CA THR A 218 -38.79 -98.65 -48.99
C THR A 218 -37.50 -98.50 -49.80
N THR A 219 -37.12 -97.25 -50.11
CA THR A 219 -35.81 -96.95 -50.72
C THR A 219 -35.00 -96.06 -49.79
N HIS A 220 -33.84 -96.56 -49.36
CA HIS A 220 -33.04 -96.00 -48.28
C HIS A 220 -32.03 -94.96 -48.84
N THR A 221 -32.36 -93.67 -48.82
CA THR A 221 -31.43 -92.60 -49.24
C THR A 221 -30.76 -91.93 -48.04
N ARG A 222 -29.44 -92.13 -47.97
CA ARG A 222 -28.52 -91.63 -46.94
C ARG A 222 -28.24 -90.13 -47.17
N ASN A 223 -28.90 -89.24 -46.44
CA ASN A 223 -28.61 -87.81 -46.49
C ASN A 223 -27.60 -87.39 -45.42
N THR A 224 -26.62 -86.60 -45.87
CA THR A 224 -25.46 -86.15 -45.11
C THR A 224 -25.82 -84.99 -44.19
N TYR A 225 -25.39 -85.04 -42.93
CA TYR A 225 -25.51 -83.91 -42.00
C TYR A 225 -24.41 -82.89 -42.28
N THR A 226 -24.78 -81.69 -42.73
CA THR A 226 -23.86 -80.55 -42.83
C THR A 226 -24.08 -79.63 -41.62
N THR A 227 -23.21 -79.76 -40.62
CA THR A 227 -23.26 -78.93 -39.41
C THR A 227 -22.58 -77.59 -39.67
N THR A 228 -23.37 -76.56 -39.98
CA THR A 228 -22.86 -75.19 -40.12
C THR A 228 -22.66 -74.56 -38.74
N THR A 229 -21.45 -74.63 -38.21
CA THR A 229 -21.03 -73.85 -37.04
C THR A 229 -20.99 -72.37 -37.40
N VAL A 230 -21.81 -71.55 -36.72
CA VAL A 230 -21.76 -70.09 -36.85
C VAL A 230 -20.61 -69.60 -36.00
N GLU A 231 -19.54 -69.14 -36.64
CA GLU A 231 -18.35 -68.62 -35.98
C GLU A 231 -18.61 -67.18 -35.49
N GLU A 232 -18.50 -66.97 -34.18
CA GLU A 232 -18.81 -65.70 -33.54
C GLU A 232 -17.64 -64.72 -33.71
N CYS A 233 -17.64 -63.99 -34.83
CA CYS A 233 -16.63 -62.98 -35.15
C CYS A 233 -16.55 -61.89 -34.07
N SER A 234 -15.52 -61.96 -33.22
CA SER A 234 -15.15 -60.87 -32.32
C SER A 234 -14.79 -59.61 -33.13
N PRO A 235 -15.22 -58.40 -32.71
CA PRO A 235 -14.86 -57.16 -33.40
C PRO A 235 -13.34 -56.92 -33.33
N PRO A 236 -12.72 -56.38 -34.39
CA PRO A 236 -11.29 -56.12 -34.40
C PRO A 236 -10.91 -55.06 -33.34
N PRO A 237 -9.72 -55.16 -32.71
CA PRO A 237 -9.27 -54.20 -31.72
C PRO A 237 -9.09 -52.81 -32.35
N SER A 238 -9.51 -51.78 -31.62
CA SER A 238 -9.40 -50.38 -32.05
C SER A 238 -7.94 -50.00 -32.31
N PRO A 239 -7.64 -49.27 -33.41
CA PRO A 239 -6.27 -48.85 -33.71
C PRO A 239 -5.73 -47.93 -32.62
N SER A 240 -4.49 -48.16 -32.20
CA SER A 240 -3.82 -47.32 -31.19
C SER A 240 -3.65 -45.89 -31.71
N PRO A 241 -3.81 -44.86 -30.85
CA PRO A 241 -3.64 -43.47 -31.27
C PRO A 241 -2.19 -43.19 -31.69
N PRO A 242 -1.97 -42.31 -32.69
CA PRO A 242 -0.62 -41.97 -33.15
C PRO A 242 0.18 -41.26 -32.04
N PRO A 243 1.51 -41.41 -32.01
CA PRO A 243 2.35 -40.75 -31.03
C PRO A 243 2.32 -39.22 -31.21
N PRO A 244 2.42 -38.43 -30.13
CA PRO A 244 2.45 -36.97 -30.21
C PRO A 244 3.68 -36.48 -30.98
N PRO A 245 3.58 -35.36 -31.72
CA PRO A 245 4.71 -34.82 -32.47
C PRO A 245 5.84 -34.36 -31.52
N PRO A 246 7.12 -34.45 -31.95
CA PRO A 246 8.24 -34.02 -31.14
C PRO A 246 8.17 -32.52 -30.86
N ALA A 247 8.45 -32.13 -29.61
CA ALA A 247 8.44 -30.73 -29.20
C ALA A 247 9.50 -29.92 -29.97
N PRO A 248 9.22 -28.66 -30.34
CA PRO A 248 10.17 -27.82 -31.06
C PRO A 248 11.43 -27.58 -30.22
N ALA A 249 12.59 -27.77 -30.84
CA ALA A 249 13.88 -27.61 -30.17
C ALA A 249 14.09 -26.16 -29.73
N VAL A 250 14.05 -25.92 -28.42
CA VAL A 250 14.36 -24.62 -27.82
C VAL A 250 15.87 -24.37 -27.99
N PRO A 251 16.30 -23.23 -28.59
CA PRO A 251 17.71 -22.94 -28.76
C PRO A 251 18.39 -22.80 -27.40
N SER A 252 19.52 -23.49 -27.22
CA SER A 252 20.28 -23.46 -25.98
C SER A 252 20.86 -22.05 -25.74
N ILE A 253 20.54 -21.46 -24.59
CA ILE A 253 21.02 -20.14 -24.20
C ILE A 253 22.45 -20.29 -23.68
N ASP A 254 23.41 -19.71 -24.39
CA ASP A 254 24.81 -19.67 -23.97
C ASP A 254 25.03 -18.60 -22.88
N TYR A 255 25.17 -19.05 -21.63
CA TYR A 255 25.44 -18.21 -20.46
C TYR A 255 26.91 -17.77 -20.34
N SER A 256 27.78 -18.13 -21.28
CA SER A 256 29.23 -17.85 -21.22
C SER A 256 29.61 -16.41 -21.54
N GLN A 257 28.70 -15.61 -22.13
CA GLN A 257 28.99 -14.21 -22.45
C GLN A 257 28.68 -13.28 -21.27
N PRO A 258 29.61 -12.38 -20.88
CA PRO A 258 29.31 -11.33 -19.92
C PRO A 258 28.19 -10.45 -20.47
N LEU A 259 27.29 -10.01 -19.57
CA LEU A 259 26.05 -9.29 -19.89
C LEU A 259 26.35 -7.92 -20.53
N LYS A 260 26.66 -7.91 -21.83
CA LYS A 260 26.78 -6.70 -22.64
C LYS A 260 25.49 -5.92 -22.48
N GLU A 261 25.61 -4.62 -22.19
CA GLU A 261 24.47 -3.71 -22.04
C GLU A 261 23.59 -3.73 -23.29
N GLN A 262 22.57 -4.58 -23.29
CA GLN A 262 21.57 -4.61 -24.35
C GLN A 262 20.74 -3.34 -24.22
N LYS A 263 21.13 -2.33 -25.00
CA LYS A 263 20.37 -1.09 -25.20
C LYS A 263 19.09 -1.42 -25.96
N TYR A 264 18.13 -2.03 -25.27
CA TYR A 264 16.78 -2.24 -25.78
C TYR A 264 16.21 -0.89 -26.22
N GLY A 265 16.01 -0.76 -27.54
CA GLY A 265 15.25 0.34 -28.10
C GLY A 265 13.88 0.40 -27.43
N HIS A 266 13.40 1.61 -27.17
CA HIS A 266 12.03 1.82 -26.69
C HIS A 266 11.29 2.59 -27.78
N HIS A 267 10.33 1.96 -28.42
CA HIS A 267 9.38 2.68 -29.27
C HIS A 267 8.27 3.30 -28.41
N PHE A 268 7.79 4.46 -28.83
CA PHE A 268 6.64 5.11 -28.22
C PHE A 268 5.40 4.82 -29.06
N ILE A 269 4.35 4.31 -28.41
CA ILE A 269 3.01 4.24 -29.00
C ILE A 269 2.15 5.20 -28.18
N GLY A 270 1.89 6.38 -28.76
CA GLY A 270 1.36 7.53 -28.03
C GLY A 270 2.31 7.99 -26.92
N THR A 271 1.82 8.08 -25.69
CA THR A 271 2.61 8.47 -24.51
C THR A 271 3.26 7.29 -23.78
N ARG A 272 2.98 6.04 -24.17
CA ARG A 272 3.51 4.84 -23.52
C ARG A 272 4.78 4.36 -24.21
N ARG A 273 5.84 4.12 -23.44
CA ARG A 273 7.04 3.38 -23.88
C ARG A 273 6.74 1.88 -23.84
N GLN A 274 7.09 1.15 -24.90
CA GLN A 274 7.17 -0.31 -24.88
C GLN A 274 8.59 -0.77 -25.28
N PRO A 275 9.09 -1.90 -24.74
CA PRO A 275 10.38 -2.45 -25.14
C PRO A 275 10.31 -3.04 -26.55
N VAL A 276 11.26 -2.69 -27.43
CA VAL A 276 11.41 -3.36 -28.73
C VAL A 276 12.02 -4.74 -28.48
N HIS A 277 11.35 -5.81 -28.89
CA HIS A 277 11.98 -7.13 -28.94
C HIS A 277 12.88 -7.22 -30.19
N ALA A 278 14.07 -7.82 -30.07
CA ALA A 278 15.08 -7.84 -31.15
C ALA A 278 14.59 -8.45 -32.48
N SER A 279 13.52 -9.26 -32.43
CA SER A 279 12.85 -9.82 -33.61
C SER A 279 11.95 -8.84 -34.37
N GLN A 280 11.88 -7.56 -33.98
CA GLN A 280 11.10 -6.50 -34.64
C GLN A 280 11.97 -5.45 -35.36
N GLU A 281 13.29 -5.65 -35.48
CA GLU A 281 14.13 -4.76 -36.29
C GLU A 281 13.83 -4.95 -37.78
N HIS A 282 12.92 -4.12 -38.31
CA HIS A 282 12.67 -4.02 -39.74
C HIS A 282 13.94 -3.53 -40.48
N PRO A 283 14.27 -4.10 -41.66
CA PRO A 283 15.39 -3.62 -42.46
C PRO A 283 15.19 -2.15 -42.85
N LEU A 284 16.25 -1.36 -42.69
CA LEU A 284 16.24 0.10 -42.83
C LEU A 284 15.87 0.54 -44.26
N SER A 285 14.69 1.15 -44.43
CA SER A 285 14.35 1.91 -45.64
C SER A 285 15.25 3.15 -45.77
N PRO A 286 15.72 3.50 -46.98
CA PRO A 286 16.68 4.58 -47.17
C PRO A 286 16.09 5.96 -46.85
N THR A 287 16.83 6.75 -46.09
CA THR A 287 16.43 8.09 -45.65
C THR A 287 16.56 9.11 -46.79
N PRO A 288 15.52 9.90 -47.13
CA PRO A 288 15.65 11.00 -48.08
C PRO A 288 16.48 12.16 -47.48
N PRO A 289 17.22 12.93 -48.31
CA PRO A 289 18.20 13.90 -47.84
C PRO A 289 17.57 15.12 -47.16
N SER A 290 18.23 15.62 -46.11
CA SER A 290 17.80 16.80 -45.36
C SER A 290 18.12 18.11 -46.08
N THR A 291 17.11 18.95 -46.31
CA THR A 291 17.28 20.31 -46.86
C THR A 291 17.80 21.29 -45.79
N PRO A 292 18.79 22.15 -46.09
CA PRO A 292 19.38 23.05 -45.10
C PRO A 292 18.55 24.32 -44.82
N ARG A 293 18.85 24.93 -43.66
CA ARG A 293 18.30 26.20 -43.14
C ARG A 293 18.38 27.38 -44.12
N SER A 294 17.53 28.38 -43.89
CA SER A 294 17.89 29.81 -44.07
C SER A 294 17.31 30.69 -42.95
N PRO A 295 17.92 31.84 -42.57
CA PRO A 295 17.54 32.63 -41.38
C PRO A 295 16.99 34.05 -41.68
N GLN A 296 16.79 34.85 -40.62
CA GLN A 296 16.33 36.27 -40.59
C GLN A 296 14.80 36.46 -40.75
N THR A 297 14.12 37.50 -40.22
CA THR A 297 14.53 38.82 -39.66
C THR A 297 13.65 39.24 -38.45
N PRO A 298 14.01 40.29 -37.69
CA PRO A 298 13.26 40.75 -36.51
C PRO A 298 12.35 41.99 -36.73
N ALA A 299 11.61 42.33 -35.66
CA ALA A 299 11.01 43.63 -35.31
C ALA A 299 9.69 44.11 -35.97
N ARG A 300 8.67 44.35 -35.12
CA ARG A 300 7.86 45.58 -35.20
C ARG A 300 7.19 45.95 -33.86
N ARG A 301 7.35 47.22 -33.44
CA ARG A 301 6.53 47.88 -32.40
C ARG A 301 5.27 48.49 -33.04
N ALA A 302 4.18 48.60 -32.27
CA ALA A 302 3.09 49.57 -32.49
C ALA A 302 2.34 49.85 -31.15
N PRO A 303 1.60 50.97 -30.99
CA PRO A 303 1.46 51.60 -29.67
C PRO A 303 0.03 51.92 -29.15
N ALA A 304 -0.03 52.18 -27.83
CA ALA A 304 -0.84 53.16 -27.07
C ALA A 304 -2.30 53.56 -27.47
N ALA A 305 -3.24 53.31 -26.55
CA ALA A 305 -4.32 54.21 -26.09
C ALA A 305 -4.79 53.72 -24.69
N LYS A 306 -4.72 54.45 -23.56
CA LYS A 306 -5.34 55.73 -23.13
C LYS A 306 -6.80 55.60 -22.64
N ALA A 307 -7.01 55.54 -21.31
CA ALA A 307 -8.11 56.22 -20.59
C ALA A 307 -7.97 56.07 -19.06
N SER A 308 -7.90 57.19 -18.32
CA SER A 308 -8.27 57.27 -16.90
C SER A 308 -9.73 57.72 -16.78
N PRO A 309 -10.34 57.60 -15.59
CA PRO A 309 -10.84 58.83 -14.96
C PRO A 309 -10.63 58.94 -13.43
N GLN A 310 -10.73 60.18 -12.95
CA GLN A 310 -10.92 60.59 -11.55
C GLN A 310 -12.43 60.83 -11.30
N THR A 311 -12.99 61.00 -10.10
CA THR A 311 -12.51 61.16 -8.70
C THR A 311 -13.63 60.51 -7.81
N PRO A 312 -13.98 60.90 -6.55
CA PRO A 312 -13.30 61.60 -5.44
C PRO A 312 -13.27 60.78 -4.11
N PRO A 313 -12.66 61.29 -3.03
CA PRO A 313 -12.81 60.74 -1.68
C PRO A 313 -14.07 61.27 -0.97
N SER A 314 -14.66 60.47 -0.07
CA SER A 314 -15.70 60.91 0.87
C SER A 314 -15.38 60.48 2.30
N SER A 315 -15.41 61.45 3.21
CA SER A 315 -15.20 61.25 4.64
C SER A 315 -16.54 61.09 5.38
N ALA A 316 -16.63 60.08 6.26
CA ALA A 316 -17.55 60.04 7.40
C ALA A 316 -16.86 59.20 8.49
N SER A 317 -16.46 59.73 9.64
CA SER A 317 -17.27 60.39 10.69
C SER A 317 -18.20 59.44 11.47
N GLY A 318 -17.57 58.58 12.29
CA GLY A 318 -17.97 58.32 13.68
C GLY A 318 -19.20 57.46 13.97
N PHE A 319 -19.02 56.44 14.83
CA PHE A 319 -19.77 56.39 16.09
C PHE A 319 -19.03 55.57 17.17
N SER A 320 -19.29 55.91 18.44
CA SER A 320 -18.68 55.29 19.62
C SER A 320 -19.32 53.94 19.96
N GLY A 321 -18.54 53.03 20.57
CA GLY A 321 -19.04 51.72 21.01
C GLY A 321 -18.12 51.01 22.00
N LEU A 322 -18.18 51.40 23.27
CA LEU A 322 -17.51 50.69 24.37
C LEU A 322 -18.17 49.33 24.61
N SER A 323 -17.39 48.24 24.62
CA SER A 323 -17.68 47.08 25.46
C SER A 323 -16.44 46.23 25.75
N SER A 324 -16.29 45.81 27.00
CA SER A 324 -15.17 45.00 27.48
C SER A 324 -15.32 43.54 27.05
N GLY A 325 -14.29 42.96 26.45
CA GLY A 325 -14.26 41.54 26.08
C GLY A 325 -12.83 40.99 26.00
N ARG A 326 -12.25 40.58 27.14
CA ARG A 326 -10.93 39.93 27.18
C ARG A 326 -10.95 38.56 26.47
N PRO A 327 -9.81 38.09 25.94
CA PRO A 327 -9.79 37.07 24.90
C PRO A 327 -9.98 35.65 25.44
N LYS A 328 -10.76 34.84 24.72
CA LYS A 328 -10.86 33.39 24.95
C LYS A 328 -9.73 32.69 24.20
N LEU A 329 -8.61 32.47 24.88
CA LEU A 329 -7.47 31.70 24.37
C LEU A 329 -7.94 30.31 23.91
N ARG A 330 -7.71 29.99 22.64
CA ARG A 330 -8.05 28.69 22.06
C ARG A 330 -6.93 27.71 22.44
N ALA A 331 -7.26 26.73 23.28
CA ALA A 331 -6.29 25.77 23.79
C ALA A 331 -5.61 25.00 22.65
N ARG A 332 -4.28 24.89 22.73
CA ARG A 332 -3.44 24.07 21.85
C ARG A 332 -3.42 22.64 22.42
N PRO A 333 -3.61 21.58 21.61
CA PRO A 333 -3.50 20.21 22.12
C PRO A 333 -2.06 19.91 22.55
N PRO A 334 -1.84 19.03 23.56
CA PRO A 334 -0.51 18.60 23.97
C PRO A 334 0.16 17.75 22.89
N PRO A 335 1.51 17.72 22.83
CA PRO A 335 2.23 16.80 21.96
C PRO A 335 1.99 15.35 22.40
N LYS A 336 1.92 14.42 21.44
CA LYS A 336 1.94 12.98 21.74
C LYS A 336 3.32 12.59 22.25
N GLU A 337 3.33 11.78 23.31
CA GLU A 337 4.54 11.14 23.82
C GLU A 337 5.12 10.19 22.75
N ALA A 338 6.46 10.19 22.63
CA ALA A 338 7.15 9.23 21.78
C ALA A 338 7.11 7.85 22.47
N PRO A 339 6.85 6.74 21.76
CA PRO A 339 6.85 5.41 22.36
C PRO A 339 8.26 5.05 22.82
N GLN A 340 8.40 4.83 24.12
CA GLN A 340 9.61 4.31 24.74
C GLN A 340 9.85 2.89 24.22
N GLY A 341 11.04 2.62 23.70
CA GLY A 341 11.30 1.45 22.86
C GLY A 341 11.36 0.12 23.62
N ASP A 342 10.32 -0.70 23.47
CA ASP A 342 10.40 -2.13 23.74
C ASP A 342 11.19 -2.83 22.62
N PHE A 343 12.41 -3.26 22.92
CA PHE A 343 13.29 -4.01 22.00
C PHE A 343 12.67 -5.33 21.48
N GLY A 344 11.62 -5.85 22.12
CA GLY A 344 10.85 -7.00 21.63
C GLY A 344 10.05 -6.71 20.34
N SER A 345 9.68 -5.45 20.10
CA SER A 345 8.82 -5.06 18.97
C SER A 345 9.53 -5.12 17.60
N GLU A 346 10.82 -4.81 17.56
CA GLU A 346 11.58 -4.77 16.31
C GLU A 346 11.86 -6.19 15.74
N LEU A 347 12.12 -7.18 16.61
CA LEU A 347 12.29 -8.56 16.21
C LEU A 347 10.98 -9.14 15.63
N GLN A 348 9.85 -8.85 16.29
CA GLN A 348 8.50 -9.19 15.82
C GLN A 348 8.21 -8.54 14.44
N ALA A 349 8.59 -7.28 14.26
CA ALA A 349 8.45 -6.57 12.99
C ALA A 349 9.32 -7.16 11.87
N MET A 350 10.55 -7.61 12.17
CA MET A 350 11.39 -8.33 11.20
C MET A 350 10.80 -9.68 10.79
N TRP A 351 10.24 -10.45 11.72
CA TRP A 351 9.60 -11.74 11.41
C TRP A 351 8.36 -11.54 10.53
N ASN A 352 7.51 -10.56 10.86
CA ASN A 352 6.36 -10.17 10.04
C ASN A 352 6.75 -9.72 8.62
N ARG A 353 7.89 -9.02 8.44
CA ARG A 353 8.39 -8.61 7.12
C ARG A 353 8.93 -9.75 6.26
N ARG A 354 9.36 -10.87 6.86
CA ARG A 354 9.87 -12.04 6.12
C ARG A 354 8.78 -13.00 5.61
N GLY A 355 7.50 -12.69 5.85
CA GLY A 355 6.39 -13.53 5.40
C GLY A 355 6.30 -14.88 6.11
N ILE A 356 7.12 -15.11 7.15
CA ILE A 356 7.03 -16.28 8.02
C ILE A 356 5.85 -16.05 8.95
N LYS A 357 4.64 -16.25 8.43
CA LYS A 357 3.51 -16.59 9.30
C LYS A 357 3.93 -17.86 10.05
N ARG A 358 3.99 -17.78 11.38
CA ARG A 358 3.61 -18.97 12.13
C ARG A 358 2.19 -19.28 11.71
N GLU A 359 1.99 -20.48 11.20
CA GLU A 359 0.69 -21.12 11.28
C GLU A 359 0.41 -21.22 12.78
N THR A 360 -0.44 -20.33 13.27
CA THR A 360 -1.04 -20.49 14.57
C THR A 360 -2.01 -21.63 14.40
N ASP A 361 -1.57 -22.86 14.72
CA ASP A 361 -2.48 -23.98 14.87
C ASP A 361 -3.62 -23.52 15.79
N GLU A 362 -4.85 -23.58 15.30
CA GLU A 362 -6.04 -23.40 16.12
C GLU A 362 -6.22 -24.68 16.92
N ASP A 363 -5.53 -24.72 18.06
CA ASP A 363 -5.47 -25.82 19.02
C ASP A 363 -6.79 -25.94 19.82
N ASP A 364 -7.90 -26.17 19.09
CA ASP A 364 -9.20 -26.49 19.65
C ASP A 364 -9.27 -27.99 20.04
N GLY A 365 -8.53 -28.30 21.11
CA GLY A 365 -8.88 -29.31 22.11
C GLY A 365 -9.28 -30.72 21.64
N ILE A 366 -8.29 -31.59 21.41
CA ILE A 366 -8.47 -33.03 21.60
C ILE A 366 -7.48 -33.55 22.64
N THR A 367 -8.02 -34.29 23.61
CA THR A 367 -7.38 -34.81 24.82
C THR A 367 -6.15 -35.69 24.59
N ASN A 368 -5.12 -35.44 25.42
CA ASN A 368 -4.14 -36.38 25.97
C ASN A 368 -4.06 -37.78 25.32
N ALA A 369 -3.07 -37.99 24.45
CA ALA A 369 -2.53 -39.33 24.21
C ALA A 369 -1.01 -39.28 23.96
N SER A 370 -0.24 -39.79 24.92
CA SER A 370 1.18 -40.09 24.73
C SER A 370 1.32 -41.21 23.70
N ILE A 371 2.04 -40.95 22.60
CA ILE A 371 2.42 -41.99 21.63
C ILE A 371 3.94 -42.09 21.59
N SER A 372 4.46 -43.14 22.21
CA SER A 372 5.85 -43.57 22.06
C SER A 372 6.06 -44.22 20.69
N PRO A 373 7.23 -44.10 20.06
CA PRO A 373 7.51 -44.71 18.77
C PRO A 373 8.03 -46.14 18.94
N SER A 374 7.21 -47.16 18.66
CA SER A 374 7.68 -48.55 18.60
C SER A 374 6.79 -49.48 17.76
N GLU A 375 7.43 -50.04 16.73
CA GLU A 375 7.37 -51.45 16.31
C GLU A 375 6.10 -52.08 15.70
N SER A 376 6.39 -52.84 14.62
CA SER A 376 5.74 -54.11 14.23
C SER A 376 4.29 -54.03 13.68
N ALA A 377 4.09 -54.20 12.37
CA ALA A 377 4.15 -55.47 11.61
C ALA A 377 2.83 -56.26 11.60
N SER A 378 2.37 -56.54 10.38
CA SER A 378 1.61 -57.72 9.94
C SER A 378 0.59 -58.36 10.90
N ARG A 379 -0.71 -58.17 10.62
CA ARG A 379 -1.67 -59.26 10.77
C ARG A 379 -2.84 -59.22 9.78
N ILE A 380 -2.87 -60.24 8.93
CA ILE A 380 -4.01 -60.61 8.09
C ILE A 380 -4.97 -61.47 8.92
N GLY A 381 -6.27 -61.35 8.63
CA GLY A 381 -7.36 -62.12 9.25
C GLY A 381 -8.33 -61.19 10.01
N GLY A 382 -9.64 -61.22 9.79
CA GLY A 382 -10.48 -62.23 9.15
C GLY A 382 -11.55 -62.67 10.15
N GLY A 383 -12.82 -62.28 9.94
CA GLY A 383 -13.88 -62.55 10.93
C GLY A 383 -15.22 -61.86 10.68
N THR A 384 -16.03 -62.45 9.80
CA THR A 384 -17.52 -62.55 9.81
C THR A 384 -18.42 -61.36 10.22
N PRO A 385 -19.49 -61.07 9.45
CA PRO A 385 -20.55 -60.14 9.87
C PRO A 385 -21.57 -60.80 10.83
N LYS A 386 -22.02 -60.03 11.83
CA LYS A 386 -23.26 -60.23 12.61
C LYS A 386 -23.92 -58.85 12.75
N GLY A 387 -25.23 -58.69 12.63
CA GLY A 387 -26.25 -59.68 12.27
C GLY A 387 -27.61 -59.01 12.05
N TRP A 388 -28.55 -59.74 11.46
CA TRP A 388 -29.95 -59.32 11.35
C TRP A 388 -30.74 -59.70 12.62
N ARG A 389 -31.54 -58.75 13.12
CA ARG A 389 -32.79 -58.81 13.90
C ARG A 389 -32.92 -57.51 14.71
N GLU A 390 -34.12 -56.98 14.96
CA GLU A 390 -35.46 -57.58 14.82
C GLU A 390 -36.46 -56.60 14.18
#